data_AF-U6H9R0-F1
#
_entry.id   AF-U6H9R0-F1
#
_cell.length_a   1.000
_cell.length_b   1.000
_cell.length_c   1.000
_cell.angle_alpha   90.00
_cell.angle_beta   90.00
_cell.angle_gamma   90.00
#
_symmetry.space_group_name_H-M   'P 1'
#
loop_
_entity.id
_entity.type
_entity.pdbx_description
1 polymer ?
#
loop_
_entity_poly.entity_id
_entity_poly.type
_entity_poly.pdbx_seq_one_letter_code
_entity_poly.pdbx_strand_id
1 'polypeptide(L)'
;MASQGIDCIADIPENRFDVEGSYDPNPDSPGKMYVKKGGFLECMDLFDNRFFHISDEEAKQMDPRQRVALEVALEAAVDAGYGLKDLEGLPVSVFVGAMNHEDVFKDNASITAFTATSNAVAVLANRISYFYSLTGQSISIDTACSSSLVALCLSLPSMLAPDLPALVLGVNALLTPAYFIETCKARMLSIDGRHSHVNLRTLRPSTRGFVGLPTTMSEEAPV
;
A
#
# COMPACT_ATOMS: atom_id res chain seq x y z
N MET A 1 -10.32 18.58 -2.26
CA MET A 1 -9.62 17.99 -3.42
C MET A 1 -10.56 17.21 -4.32
N ALA A 2 -11.19 16.11 -3.86
CA ALA A 2 -12.11 15.31 -4.68
C ALA A 2 -13.31 16.11 -5.24
N SER A 3 -13.97 16.91 -4.41
CA SER A 3 -15.09 17.78 -4.83
C SER A 3 -14.70 18.88 -5.82
N GLN A 4 -13.40 19.16 -5.96
CA GLN A 4 -12.85 20.17 -6.86
C GLN A 4 -12.24 19.56 -8.13
N GLY A 5 -12.22 18.23 -8.26
CA GLY A 5 -11.61 17.54 -9.41
C GLY A 5 -10.10 17.77 -9.53
N ILE A 6 -9.41 18.02 -8.41
CA ILE A 6 -7.96 18.24 -8.40
C ILE A 6 -7.26 16.92 -8.72
N ASP A 7 -6.34 16.98 -9.68
CA ASP A 7 -5.43 15.90 -10.01
C ASP A 7 -4.20 15.93 -9.10
N CYS A 8 -4.00 14.83 -8.36
CA CYS A 8 -2.91 14.70 -7.39
C CYS A 8 -1.70 13.92 -7.94
N ILE A 9 -1.64 13.66 -9.25
CA ILE A 9 -0.48 13.01 -9.86
C ILE A 9 0.67 14.02 -9.99
N ALA A 10 1.83 13.67 -9.42
CA ALA A 10 3.04 14.46 -9.45
C ALA A 10 4.23 13.62 -9.93
N ASP A 11 5.36 14.29 -10.20
CA ASP A 11 6.63 13.61 -10.43
C ASP A 11 7.08 12.90 -9.14
N ILE A 12 7.81 11.78 -9.28
CA ILE A 12 8.36 11.04 -8.14
C ILE A 12 9.27 11.98 -7.33
N PRO A 13 9.04 12.16 -6.02
CA PRO A 13 9.89 13.02 -5.20
C PRO A 13 11.34 12.51 -5.14
N GLU A 14 12.31 13.42 -5.23
CA GLU A 14 13.74 13.09 -5.26
C GLU A 14 14.22 12.32 -4.02
N ASN A 15 13.53 12.49 -2.88
CA ASN A 15 13.84 11.80 -1.64
C ASN A 15 13.27 10.36 -1.55
N ARG A 16 12.59 9.86 -2.59
CA ARG A 16 12.06 8.48 -2.61
C ARG A 16 13.11 7.47 -3.03
N PHE A 17 13.68 7.65 -4.21
CA PHE A 17 14.74 6.82 -4.77
C PHE A 17 15.37 7.51 -5.98
N ASP A 18 16.48 6.95 -6.49
CA ASP A 18 17.15 7.46 -7.69
C ASP A 18 16.30 7.22 -8.95
N VAL A 19 15.53 8.25 -9.32
CA VAL A 19 14.65 8.27 -10.49
C VAL A 19 15.46 8.26 -11.77
N GLU A 20 16.51 9.08 -11.87
CA GLU A 20 17.29 9.24 -13.10
C GLU A 20 18.13 7.98 -13.38
N GLY A 21 18.67 7.33 -12.34
CA GLY A 21 19.33 6.03 -12.46
C GLY A 21 18.38 4.89 -12.89
N SER A 22 17.08 5.03 -12.66
CA SER A 22 16.07 4.00 -12.97
C SER A 22 15.26 4.30 -14.23
N TYR A 23 15.39 5.49 -14.82
CA TYR A 23 14.56 5.93 -15.95
C TYR A 23 15.18 5.63 -17.32
N ASP A 24 14.34 5.23 -18.26
CA ASP A 24 14.62 5.24 -19.71
C ASP A 24 13.29 5.36 -20.48
N PRO A 25 13.14 6.33 -21.40
CA PRO A 25 11.91 6.45 -22.19
C PRO A 25 11.64 5.25 -23.10
N ASN A 26 12.65 4.45 -23.44
CA ASN A 26 12.49 3.21 -24.18
C ASN A 26 11.89 2.12 -23.27
N PRO A 27 10.65 1.67 -23.52
CA PRO A 27 10.01 0.69 -22.64
C PRO A 27 10.69 -0.68 -22.63
N ASP A 28 11.51 -0.98 -23.63
CA ASP A 28 12.23 -2.25 -23.74
C ASP A 28 13.56 -2.25 -23.01
N SER A 29 14.08 -1.09 -22.59
CA SER A 29 15.37 -0.97 -21.87
C SER A 29 15.40 -1.77 -20.55
N PRO A 30 16.27 -2.78 -20.40
CA PRO A 30 16.26 -3.68 -19.24
C PRO A 30 16.42 -2.96 -17.91
N GLY A 31 15.60 -3.32 -16.90
CA GLY A 31 15.69 -2.75 -15.55
C GLY A 31 15.34 -1.26 -15.46
N LYS A 32 14.64 -0.71 -16.46
CA LYS A 32 14.25 0.71 -16.51
C LYS A 32 12.73 0.89 -16.46
N MET A 33 12.31 1.99 -15.85
CA MET A 33 10.95 2.50 -15.89
C MET A 33 10.84 3.63 -16.92
N TYR A 34 9.74 3.67 -17.69
CA TYR A 34 9.45 4.76 -18.64
C TYR A 34 8.50 5.81 -18.07
N VAL A 35 8.00 5.62 -16.83
CA VAL A 35 7.10 6.53 -16.12
C VAL A 35 7.82 7.12 -14.91
N LYS A 36 7.70 8.45 -14.73
CA LYS A 36 8.27 9.19 -13.58
C LYS A 36 7.20 9.85 -12.70
N LYS A 37 5.95 9.41 -12.81
CA LYS A 37 4.79 10.05 -12.19
C LYS A 37 3.98 9.07 -11.35
N GLY A 38 3.38 9.57 -10.28
CA GLY A 38 2.53 8.80 -9.38
C GLY A 38 1.81 9.68 -8.36
N GLY A 39 0.99 9.07 -7.51
CA GLY A 39 0.44 9.70 -6.33
C GLY A 39 1.29 9.37 -5.11
N PHE A 40 1.70 10.39 -4.35
CA PHE A 40 2.60 10.22 -3.20
C PHE A 40 2.03 10.90 -1.97
N LEU A 41 2.17 10.24 -0.82
CA LEU A 41 1.92 10.87 0.47
C LEU A 41 3.08 11.80 0.80
N GLU A 42 2.75 13.01 1.27
CA GLU A 42 3.72 13.91 1.88
C GLU A 42 4.15 13.35 3.25
N CYS A 43 5.39 13.61 3.66
CA CYS A 43 5.89 13.29 5.01
C CYS A 43 5.73 11.82 5.47
N MET A 44 5.70 10.87 4.54
CA MET A 44 5.59 9.43 4.85
C MET A 44 6.75 8.87 5.70
N ASP A 45 7.84 9.63 5.80
CA ASP A 45 9.00 9.37 6.64
C ASP A 45 8.84 9.80 8.11
N LEU A 46 7.86 10.67 8.41
CA LEU A 46 7.56 11.14 9.77
C LEU A 46 6.70 10.12 10.54
N PHE A 47 6.92 10.02 11.85
CA PHE A 47 6.17 9.14 12.75
C PHE A 47 6.42 9.50 14.21
N ASP A 48 5.35 9.63 15.02
CA ASP A 48 5.48 9.83 16.48
C ASP A 48 5.72 8.49 17.21
N ASN A 49 6.94 7.99 17.11
CA ASN A 49 7.30 6.70 17.70
C ASN A 49 7.13 6.66 19.23
N ARG A 50 7.29 7.78 19.92
CA ARG A 50 7.15 7.85 21.39
C ARG A 50 5.72 7.66 21.83
N PHE A 51 4.76 8.25 21.10
CA PHE A 51 3.34 8.01 21.34
C PHE A 51 3.00 6.52 21.24
N PHE A 52 3.54 5.82 20.24
CA PHE A 52 3.30 4.39 20.01
C PHE A 52 4.18 3.45 20.84
N HIS A 53 4.97 3.96 21.79
CA HIS A 53 5.89 3.19 22.63
C HIS A 53 6.94 2.38 21.83
N ILE A 54 7.38 2.94 20.70
CA ILE A 54 8.37 2.33 19.80
C ILE A 54 9.70 3.06 19.92
N SER A 55 10.79 2.30 20.03
CA SER A 55 12.15 2.87 20.14
C SER A 55 12.58 3.58 18.85
N ASP A 56 13.51 4.54 18.95
CA ASP A 56 14.08 5.23 17.77
C ASP A 56 14.76 4.25 16.80
N GLU A 57 15.36 3.17 17.32
CA GLU A 57 16.05 2.17 16.51
C GLU A 57 15.08 1.28 15.73
N GLU A 58 13.97 0.89 16.36
CA GLU A 58 12.90 0.14 15.70
C GLU A 58 12.20 1.01 14.65
N ALA A 59 11.81 2.24 15.02
CA ALA A 59 11.08 3.14 14.13
C ALA A 59 11.81 3.43 12.81
N LYS A 60 13.14 3.52 12.85
CA LYS A 60 13.98 3.69 11.65
C LYS A 60 13.94 2.50 10.70
N GLN A 61 13.73 1.30 11.22
CA GLN A 61 13.68 0.06 10.45
C GLN A 61 12.25 -0.33 10.06
N MET A 62 11.23 0.25 10.69
CA MET A 62 9.84 -0.02 10.36
C MET A 62 9.49 0.42 8.94
N ASP A 63 8.84 -0.49 8.22
CA ASP A 63 8.11 -0.18 7.01
C ASP A 63 7.18 1.03 7.27
N PRO A 64 7.29 2.12 6.47
CA PRO A 64 6.40 3.27 6.57
C PRO A 64 4.91 2.92 6.54
N ARG A 65 4.51 1.82 5.87
CA ARG A 65 3.12 1.34 5.88
C ARG A 65 2.64 0.96 7.28
N GLN A 66 3.50 0.40 8.12
CA GLN A 66 3.15 0.07 9.52
C GLN A 66 2.93 1.34 10.35
N ARG A 67 3.76 2.37 10.11
CA ARG A 67 3.69 3.67 10.80
C ARG A 67 2.40 4.40 10.47
N VAL A 68 2.12 4.54 9.16
CA VAL A 68 0.88 5.14 8.66
C VAL A 68 -0.34 4.35 9.13
N ALA A 69 -0.29 3.01 9.12
CA ALA A 69 -1.41 2.20 9.58
C ALA A 69 -1.73 2.41 11.08
N LEU A 70 -0.72 2.63 11.92
CA LEU A 70 -0.91 2.96 13.34
C LEU A 70 -1.56 4.33 13.54
N GLU A 71 -1.07 5.36 12.84
CA GLU A 71 -1.63 6.71 12.92
C GLU A 71 -3.07 6.76 12.40
N VAL A 72 -3.35 6.12 11.26
CA VAL A 72 -4.71 6.06 10.70
C VAL A 72 -5.65 5.22 11.57
N ALA A 73 -5.16 4.15 12.23
CA ALA A 73 -5.95 3.40 13.19
C ALA A 73 -6.35 4.27 14.40
N LEU A 74 -5.44 5.13 14.87
CA LEU A 74 -5.73 6.09 15.94
C LEU A 74 -6.76 7.11 15.51
N GLU A 75 -6.59 7.72 14.35
CA GLU A 75 -7.55 8.69 13.80
C GLU A 75 -8.94 8.07 13.65
N ALA A 76 -9.02 6.84 13.13
CA ALA A 76 -10.28 6.12 12.97
C ALA A 76 -10.94 5.80 14.33
N ALA A 77 -10.16 5.40 15.33
CA ALA A 77 -10.67 5.16 16.67
C ALA A 77 -11.22 6.44 17.32
N VAL A 78 -10.48 7.56 17.20
CA VAL A 78 -10.88 8.85 17.74
C VAL A 78 -12.12 9.40 17.02
N ASP A 79 -12.19 9.28 15.69
CA ASP A 79 -13.36 9.66 14.89
C ASP A 79 -14.61 8.84 15.28
N ALA A 80 -14.44 7.57 15.60
CA ALA A 80 -15.48 6.71 16.14
C ALA A 80 -15.83 7.00 17.61
N GLY A 81 -15.15 7.94 18.28
CA GLY A 81 -15.40 8.35 19.66
C GLY A 81 -14.73 7.51 20.73
N TYR A 82 -13.77 6.65 20.38
CA TYR A 82 -13.01 5.84 21.32
C TYR A 82 -11.66 6.48 21.69
N GLY A 83 -11.34 6.51 22.97
CA GLY A 83 -9.99 6.75 23.46
C GLY A 83 -9.16 5.47 23.52
N LEU A 84 -7.83 5.60 23.69
CA LEU A 84 -6.92 4.45 23.80
C LEU A 84 -7.35 3.45 24.88
N LYS A 85 -7.75 3.96 26.05
CA LYS A 85 -8.16 3.14 27.20
C LYS A 85 -9.50 2.44 26.97
N ASP A 86 -10.35 2.99 26.11
CA ASP A 86 -11.65 2.39 25.83
C ASP A 86 -11.51 1.12 24.98
N LEU A 87 -10.41 0.98 24.24
CA LEU A 87 -10.13 -0.16 23.37
C LEU A 87 -9.36 -1.29 24.06
N GLU A 88 -8.72 -1.01 25.20
CA GLU A 88 -7.84 -1.95 25.89
C GLU A 88 -8.58 -3.25 26.28
N GLY A 89 -8.11 -4.38 25.77
CA GLY A 89 -8.68 -5.70 26.04
C GLY A 89 -9.96 -6.03 25.28
N LEU A 90 -10.50 -5.11 24.46
CA LEU A 90 -11.73 -5.36 23.71
C LEU A 90 -11.51 -6.40 22.59
N PRO A 91 -12.55 -7.19 22.24
CA PRO A 91 -12.50 -8.19 21.18
C PRO A 91 -12.62 -7.58 19.77
N VAL A 92 -11.95 -6.44 19.54
CA VAL A 92 -11.94 -5.78 18.23
C VAL A 92 -11.06 -6.56 17.28
N SER A 93 -11.63 -7.01 16.16
CA SER A 93 -10.86 -7.67 15.10
C SER A 93 -10.20 -6.62 14.18
N VAL A 94 -8.97 -6.84 13.75
CA VAL A 94 -8.22 -5.97 12.86
C VAL A 94 -7.99 -6.67 11.52
N PHE A 95 -8.45 -6.05 10.43
CA PHE A 95 -8.24 -6.53 9.07
C PHE A 95 -7.49 -5.46 8.27
N VAL A 96 -6.30 -5.79 7.77
CA VAL A 96 -5.48 -4.85 6.97
C VAL A 96 -5.27 -5.42 5.57
N GLY A 97 -5.85 -4.76 4.58
CA GLY A 97 -5.55 -5.02 3.17
C GLY A 97 -4.26 -4.32 2.75
N ALA A 98 -3.29 -5.08 2.28
CA ALA A 98 -2.06 -4.53 1.74
C ALA A 98 -1.61 -5.35 0.54
N MET A 99 -0.76 -4.73 -0.29
CA MET A 99 -0.03 -5.42 -1.33
C MET A 99 1.34 -4.76 -1.47
N ASN A 100 2.20 -5.42 -2.24
CA ASN A 100 3.59 -5.07 -2.49
C ASN A 100 4.45 -5.30 -1.25
N HIS A 101 5.43 -6.20 -1.37
CA HIS A 101 6.41 -6.49 -0.33
C HIS A 101 7.78 -6.16 -0.90
N GLU A 102 8.31 -5.02 -0.51
CA GLU A 102 9.60 -4.54 -0.98
C GLU A 102 10.64 -4.81 0.09
N ASP A 103 11.50 -5.81 -0.11
CA ASP A 103 12.57 -6.11 0.83
C ASP A 103 13.65 -5.04 0.77
N VAL A 104 13.90 -4.40 1.92
CA VAL A 104 14.86 -3.30 2.04
C VAL A 104 16.26 -3.81 2.43
N PHE A 105 16.37 -5.01 3.00
CA PHE A 105 17.63 -5.58 3.48
C PHE A 105 18.35 -6.35 2.36
N LYS A 106 19.57 -5.92 2.03
CA LYS A 106 20.36 -6.46 0.90
C LYS A 106 21.42 -7.48 1.33
N ASP A 107 21.76 -7.55 2.61
CA ASP A 107 22.78 -8.47 3.13
C ASP A 107 22.51 -8.91 4.58
N ASN A 108 23.13 -10.02 4.99
CA ASN A 108 22.99 -10.55 6.35
C ASN A 108 23.65 -9.66 7.42
N ALA A 109 24.59 -8.78 7.04
CA ALA A 109 25.28 -7.90 7.98
C ALA A 109 24.37 -6.77 8.47
N SER A 110 23.34 -6.43 7.69
CA SER A 110 22.31 -5.43 8.01
C SER A 110 21.17 -5.96 8.90
N ILE A 111 21.18 -7.26 9.24
CA ILE A 111 20.14 -7.88 10.08
C ILE A 111 20.29 -7.41 11.53
N THR A 112 19.20 -6.92 12.10
CA THR A 112 19.07 -6.54 13.51
C THR A 112 17.92 -7.29 14.18
N ALA A 113 17.70 -7.05 15.48
CA ALA A 113 16.56 -7.60 16.21
C ALA A 113 15.20 -7.19 15.62
N PHE A 114 15.13 -6.07 14.89
CA PHE A 114 13.88 -5.54 14.31
C PHE A 114 13.65 -5.97 12.86
N THR A 115 14.64 -6.59 12.21
CA THR A 115 14.54 -6.98 10.79
C THR A 115 13.36 -7.92 10.54
N ALA A 116 13.09 -8.87 11.43
CA ALA A 116 11.98 -9.82 11.26
C ALA A 116 10.60 -9.13 11.24
N THR A 117 10.41 -8.05 12.00
CA THR A 117 9.13 -7.33 12.11
C THR A 117 9.04 -6.11 11.20
N SER A 118 10.18 -5.69 10.63
CA SER A 118 10.30 -4.48 9.81
C SER A 118 9.34 -4.41 8.62
N ASN A 119 9.19 -5.49 7.85
CA ASN A 119 8.43 -5.53 6.59
C ASN A 119 7.47 -6.73 6.48
N ALA A 120 7.32 -7.52 7.55
CA ALA A 120 6.45 -8.69 7.53
C ALA A 120 4.97 -8.27 7.40
N VAL A 121 4.27 -8.83 6.40
CA VAL A 121 2.87 -8.49 6.08
C VAL A 121 1.98 -8.56 7.32
N ALA A 122 2.12 -9.64 8.08
CA ALA A 122 1.31 -9.92 9.26
C ALA A 122 1.47 -8.85 10.37
N VAL A 123 2.59 -8.13 10.39
CA VAL A 123 2.87 -7.08 11.39
C VAL A 123 1.98 -5.86 11.15
N LEU A 124 1.48 -5.64 9.92
CA LEU A 124 0.57 -4.53 9.63
C LEU A 124 -0.69 -4.58 10.51
N ALA A 125 -1.34 -5.74 10.60
CA ALA A 125 -2.49 -5.92 11.50
C ALA A 125 -2.05 -6.14 12.96
N ASN A 126 -1.04 -7.00 13.19
CA ASN A 126 -0.67 -7.42 14.54
C ASN A 126 -0.12 -6.28 15.40
N ARG A 127 0.58 -5.31 14.80
CA ARG A 127 1.12 -4.17 15.54
C ARG A 127 0.01 -3.25 16.06
N ILE A 128 -1.08 -3.09 15.31
CA ILE A 128 -2.27 -2.37 15.76
C ILE A 128 -2.91 -3.13 16.92
N SER A 129 -3.20 -4.42 16.73
CA SER A 129 -3.78 -5.27 17.79
C SER A 129 -2.94 -5.25 19.06
N TYR A 130 -1.61 -5.28 18.93
CA TYR A 130 -0.68 -5.20 20.04
C TYR A 130 -0.73 -3.84 20.76
N PHE A 131 -0.65 -2.73 20.02
CA PHE A 131 -0.64 -1.39 20.62
C PHE A 131 -1.92 -1.09 21.42
N TYR A 132 -3.08 -1.46 20.88
CA TYR A 132 -4.38 -1.25 21.54
C TYR A 132 -4.79 -2.39 22.48
N SER A 133 -3.97 -3.44 22.63
CA SER A 133 -4.31 -4.66 23.39
C SER A 133 -5.64 -5.30 22.96
N LEU A 134 -5.90 -5.34 21.65
CA LEU A 134 -7.12 -5.94 21.08
C LEU A 134 -7.02 -7.46 21.08
N THR A 135 -8.14 -8.12 21.41
CA THR A 135 -8.20 -9.58 21.57
C THR A 135 -8.94 -10.29 20.44
N GLY A 136 -9.43 -9.54 19.44
CA GLY A 136 -10.09 -10.08 18.25
C GLY A 136 -9.12 -10.70 17.25
N GLN A 137 -9.64 -11.06 16.08
CA GLN A 137 -8.82 -11.58 14.98
C GLN A 137 -7.86 -10.50 14.49
N SER A 138 -6.66 -10.87 14.04
CA SER A 138 -5.67 -9.92 13.51
C SER A 138 -5.12 -10.48 12.19
N ILE A 139 -5.61 -9.95 11.07
CA ILE A 139 -5.40 -10.56 9.74
C ILE A 139 -4.92 -9.50 8.76
N SER A 140 -3.79 -9.79 8.11
CA SER A 140 -3.32 -9.03 6.94
C SER A 140 -3.62 -9.80 5.66
N ILE A 141 -4.14 -9.11 4.64
CA ILE A 141 -4.72 -9.71 3.45
C ILE A 141 -4.05 -9.14 2.21
N ASP A 142 -3.61 -10.03 1.33
CA ASP A 142 -3.09 -9.67 0.00
C ASP A 142 -3.90 -10.39 -1.08
N THR A 143 -4.75 -9.64 -1.75
CA THR A 143 -5.44 -10.02 -2.99
C THR A 143 -5.18 -8.95 -4.07
N ALA A 144 -3.95 -8.40 -4.07
CA ALA A 144 -3.50 -7.30 -4.91
C ALA A 144 -4.42 -6.06 -4.83
N CYS A 145 -4.91 -5.55 -5.98
CA CYS A 145 -5.72 -4.33 -6.05
C CYS A 145 -7.06 -4.43 -5.28
N SER A 146 -7.47 -5.64 -4.88
CA SER A 146 -8.72 -5.89 -4.16
C SER A 146 -8.54 -6.07 -2.65
N SER A 147 -7.30 -6.01 -2.12
CA SER A 147 -6.98 -6.35 -0.73
C SER A 147 -7.85 -5.62 0.30
N SER A 148 -8.06 -4.31 0.14
CA SER A 148 -8.87 -3.51 1.07
C SER A 148 -10.35 -3.87 1.03
N LEU A 149 -10.89 -4.19 -0.15
CA LEU A 149 -12.26 -4.62 -0.30
C LEU A 149 -12.47 -6.03 0.28
N VAL A 150 -11.49 -6.93 0.10
CA VAL A 150 -11.54 -8.26 0.71
C VAL A 150 -11.43 -8.17 2.23
N ALA A 151 -10.61 -7.27 2.77
CA ALA A 151 -10.56 -6.97 4.20
C ALA A 151 -11.94 -6.55 4.75
N LEU A 152 -12.64 -5.68 4.03
CA LEU A 152 -14.01 -5.30 4.39
C LEU A 152 -14.99 -6.47 4.27
N CYS A 153 -14.89 -7.30 3.23
CA CYS A 153 -15.76 -8.48 3.07
C CYS A 153 -15.59 -9.47 4.23
N LEU A 154 -14.36 -9.66 4.71
CA LEU A 154 -14.07 -10.55 5.85
C LEU A 154 -14.56 -9.97 7.18
N SER A 155 -14.69 -8.65 7.30
CA SER A 155 -15.23 -8.00 8.49
C SER A 155 -16.76 -7.92 8.51
N LEU A 156 -17.48 -8.36 7.46
CA LEU A 156 -18.95 -8.29 7.41
C LEU A 156 -19.67 -8.89 8.62
N PRO A 157 -19.21 -10.00 9.24
CA PRO A 157 -19.84 -10.50 10.47
C PRO A 157 -19.92 -9.44 11.58
N SER A 158 -18.91 -8.58 11.67
CA SER A 158 -18.81 -7.47 12.63
C SER A 158 -19.82 -6.35 12.37
N MET A 159 -20.26 -6.18 11.12
CA MET A 159 -21.31 -5.21 10.77
C MET A 159 -22.70 -5.74 11.10
N LEU A 160 -22.87 -7.07 11.14
CA LEU A 160 -24.13 -7.74 11.42
C LEU A 160 -24.33 -8.03 12.92
N ALA A 161 -23.25 -8.03 13.70
CA ALA A 161 -23.26 -8.28 15.14
C ALA A 161 -22.50 -7.18 15.89
N PRO A 162 -23.18 -6.30 16.64
CA PRO A 162 -22.53 -5.18 17.34
C PRO A 162 -21.55 -5.62 18.44
N ASP A 163 -21.62 -6.88 18.89
CA ASP A 163 -20.72 -7.45 19.91
C ASP A 163 -19.37 -7.92 19.34
N LEU A 164 -19.17 -7.82 18.03
CA LEU A 164 -17.94 -8.22 17.33
C LEU A 164 -17.35 -7.02 16.57
N PRO A 165 -16.86 -5.96 17.23
CA PRO A 165 -16.34 -4.80 16.53
C PRO A 165 -15.14 -5.16 15.64
N ALA A 166 -14.97 -4.43 14.54
CA ALA A 166 -13.81 -4.57 13.67
C ALA A 166 -13.25 -3.24 13.17
N LEU A 167 -11.93 -3.18 13.08
CA LEU A 167 -11.16 -2.15 12.41
C LEU A 167 -10.71 -2.69 11.04
N VAL A 168 -11.01 -1.96 9.97
CA VAL A 168 -10.65 -2.34 8.60
C VAL A 168 -9.83 -1.23 7.97
N LEU A 169 -8.65 -1.58 7.45
CA LEU A 169 -7.70 -0.64 6.85
C LEU A 169 -7.20 -1.16 5.50
N GLY A 170 -6.78 -0.23 4.65
CA GLY A 170 -6.05 -0.52 3.43
C GLY A 170 -4.80 0.36 3.36
N VAL A 171 -3.62 -0.21 3.12
CA VAL A 171 -2.37 0.56 3.04
C VAL A 171 -1.47 0.08 1.90
N ASN A 172 -0.91 1.03 1.16
CA ASN A 172 0.05 0.77 0.10
C ASN A 172 1.07 1.90 0.00
N ALA A 173 2.31 1.54 -0.32
CA ALA A 173 3.42 2.45 -0.49
C ALA A 173 4.33 1.95 -1.62
N LEU A 174 4.91 2.88 -2.36
CA LEU A 174 5.92 2.59 -3.38
C LEU A 174 7.25 3.14 -2.86
N LEU A 175 8.09 2.27 -2.31
CA LEU A 175 9.28 2.66 -1.55
C LEU A 175 10.56 2.58 -2.39
N THR A 176 10.56 1.74 -3.43
CA THR A 176 11.70 1.47 -4.30
C THR A 176 11.29 1.57 -5.77
N PRO A 177 12.26 1.73 -6.71
CA PRO A 177 11.93 1.75 -8.13
C PRO A 177 11.48 0.38 -8.67
N ALA A 178 11.66 -0.70 -7.91
CA ALA A 178 11.40 -2.07 -8.37
C ALA A 178 9.96 -2.23 -8.88
N TYR A 179 8.98 -1.77 -8.10
CA TYR A 179 7.58 -1.90 -8.49
C TYR A 179 7.23 -1.10 -9.75
N PHE A 180 7.80 0.10 -9.92
CA PHE A 180 7.66 0.89 -11.15
C PHE A 180 8.27 0.18 -12.35
N ILE A 181 9.46 -0.42 -12.19
CA ILE A 181 10.14 -1.16 -13.25
C ILE A 181 9.32 -2.40 -13.64
N GLU A 182 8.89 -3.20 -12.67
CA GLU A 182 8.08 -4.41 -12.89
C GLU A 182 6.80 -4.10 -13.66
N THR A 183 6.06 -3.09 -13.21
CA THR A 183 4.79 -2.68 -13.84
C THR A 183 4.99 -1.99 -15.19
N CYS A 184 6.10 -1.27 -15.40
CA CYS A 184 6.50 -0.80 -16.73
C CYS A 184 6.80 -1.99 -17.66
N LYS A 185 7.54 -3.01 -17.21
CA LYS A 185 7.86 -4.18 -18.02
C LYS A 185 6.64 -5.02 -18.37
N ALA A 186 5.69 -5.10 -17.46
CA ALA A 186 4.38 -5.70 -17.70
C ALA A 186 3.44 -4.82 -18.56
N ARG A 187 3.89 -3.63 -18.99
CA ARG A 187 3.09 -2.64 -19.77
C ARG A 187 1.79 -2.23 -19.07
N MET A 188 1.79 -2.26 -17.73
CA MET A 188 0.63 -1.92 -16.91
C MET A 188 0.45 -0.41 -16.75
N LEU A 189 1.55 0.37 -16.77
CA LEU A 189 1.50 1.81 -16.55
C LEU A 189 1.27 2.60 -17.85
N SER A 190 0.40 3.62 -17.79
CA SER A 190 0.25 4.58 -18.88
C SER A 190 1.52 5.41 -19.06
N ILE A 191 1.91 5.67 -20.31
CA ILE A 191 3.10 6.47 -20.66
C ILE A 191 3.02 7.89 -20.09
N ASP A 192 1.82 8.48 -20.01
CA ASP A 192 1.62 9.82 -19.43
C ASP A 192 1.48 9.82 -17.90
N GLY A 193 1.55 8.64 -17.27
CA GLY A 193 1.42 8.45 -15.82
C GLY A 193 0.01 8.72 -15.28
N ARG A 194 -1.00 8.73 -16.16
CA ARG A 194 -2.38 9.07 -15.81
C ARG A 194 -3.32 7.89 -16.05
N HIS A 195 -4.36 7.82 -15.24
CA HIS A 195 -5.47 6.90 -15.45
C HIS A 195 -6.53 7.58 -16.32
N SER A 196 -6.90 6.96 -17.44
CA SER A 196 -8.06 7.39 -18.22
C SER A 196 -9.23 6.47 -17.89
N HIS A 197 -10.32 7.02 -17.37
CA HIS A 197 -11.57 6.27 -17.32
C HIS A 197 -12.25 6.33 -18.68
N VAL A 198 -12.62 5.16 -19.21
CA VAL A 198 -13.48 5.10 -20.40
C VAL A 198 -14.86 5.62 -20.01
N ASN A 199 -15.24 6.76 -20.58
CA ASN A 199 -16.58 7.27 -20.43
C ASN A 199 -17.57 6.44 -21.27
N LEU A 200 -18.25 5.49 -20.61
CA LEU A 200 -19.22 4.58 -21.21
C LEU A 200 -20.37 5.28 -21.95
N ARG A 201 -20.66 6.56 -21.68
CA ARG A 201 -21.68 7.32 -22.40
C ARG A 201 -21.21 7.84 -23.77
N THR A 202 -19.90 7.93 -23.98
CA THR A 202 -19.34 8.53 -25.21
C THR A 202 -18.64 7.53 -26.11
N LEU A 203 -18.32 6.32 -25.63
CA LEU A 203 -17.60 5.24 -26.36
C LEU A 203 -16.45 5.76 -27.24
N ARG A 204 -15.80 6.86 -26.84
CA ARG A 204 -14.59 7.33 -27.49
C ARG A 204 -13.43 6.55 -26.89
N PRO A 205 -12.67 5.79 -27.68
CA PRO A 205 -11.45 5.16 -27.20
C PRO A 205 -10.49 6.29 -26.77
N SER A 206 -10.22 6.42 -25.48
CA SER A 206 -8.99 7.09 -25.07
C SER A 206 -7.87 6.09 -25.34
N THR A 207 -7.01 6.38 -26.32
CA THR A 207 -5.78 5.62 -26.61
C THR A 207 -4.71 5.76 -25.51
N ARG A 208 -5.14 5.91 -24.25
CA ARG A 208 -4.33 6.19 -23.07
C ARG A 208 -4.81 5.24 -21.98
N GLY A 209 -4.02 4.22 -21.71
CA GLY A 209 -4.47 3.00 -21.05
C GLY A 209 -4.94 3.17 -19.61
N PHE A 210 -5.76 2.21 -19.17
CA PHE A 210 -5.41 1.31 -18.07
C PHE A 210 -5.90 -0.09 -18.46
N VAL A 211 -4.95 -1.02 -18.60
CA VAL A 211 -5.06 -2.49 -18.78
C VAL A 211 -5.93 -3.02 -19.93
N GLY A 212 -5.27 -3.41 -21.02
CA GLY A 212 -5.66 -4.57 -21.81
C GLY A 212 -4.70 -5.73 -21.48
N LEU A 213 -5.24 -6.89 -21.12
CA LEU A 213 -4.50 -8.16 -21.18
C LEU A 213 -3.81 -8.29 -22.54
N PRO A 214 -2.69 -9.04 -22.66
CA PRO A 214 -2.04 -9.25 -23.94
C PRO A 214 -2.99 -9.97 -24.90
N THR A 215 -3.67 -9.22 -25.78
CA THR A 215 -4.35 -9.76 -26.94
C THR A 215 -3.33 -10.05 -28.02
N THR A 216 -2.46 -11.04 -27.79
CA THR A 216 -1.80 -11.83 -28.83
C THR A 216 -1.30 -13.13 -28.19
N MET A 217 -2.19 -14.13 -28.03
CA MET A 217 -1.74 -15.50 -28.27
C MET A 217 -1.54 -15.59 -29.79
N SER A 218 -0.30 -15.46 -30.23
CA SER A 218 0.07 -15.76 -31.60
C SER A 218 -0.12 -17.26 -31.81
N GLU A 219 -1.22 -17.61 -32.49
CA GLU A 219 -1.25 -18.75 -33.39
C GLU A 219 -0.09 -18.59 -34.37
N GLU A 220 0.95 -19.39 -34.21
CA GLU A 220 1.76 -19.95 -35.29
C GLU A 220 2.77 -20.93 -34.67
N ALA A 221 2.39 -22.21 -34.64
CA ALA A 221 3.34 -23.31 -34.55
C ALA A 221 3.67 -23.74 -35.98
N PRO A 222 4.95 -23.78 -36.42
CA PRO A 222 5.30 -24.44 -37.66
C PRO A 222 5.51 -25.93 -37.41
N VAL A 223 4.95 -26.72 -38.33
CA VAL A 223 5.21 -28.16 -38.55
C VAL A 223 6.65 -28.38 -38.99
#